data_AF-A0AA97G4W4-F1
#
_entry.id   AF-A0AA97G4W4-F1
#
_cell.length_a   1.000
_cell.length_b   1.000
_cell.length_c   1.000
_cell.angle_alpha   90.00
_cell.angle_beta   90.00
_cell.angle_gamma   90.00
#
_symmetry.space_group_name_H-M   'P 1'
#
loop_
_entity.id
_entity.type
_entity.pdbx_description
1 polymer ?
#
loop_
_entity_poly.entity_id
_entity_poly.type
_entity_poly.pdbx_seq_one_letter_code
_entity_poly.pdbx_strand_id
1 'polypeptide(L)' 'MRWLAKLEQEPDEKPPLGIILCTGKRQEQIELLELGGNDIHVAEYFTVLPPKKMLEERLQEMVLQARKRIENKSEQ' A
#
# COMPACT_ATOMS: atom_id res chain seq x y z
N MET A 1 -10.64 -2.62 -11.62
CA MET A 1 -9.53 -3.60 -11.72
C MET A 1 -9.85 -4.84 -12.56
N ARG A 2 -11.11 -5.31 -12.65
CA ARG A 2 -11.49 -6.49 -13.46
C ARG A 2 -11.14 -6.47 -14.97
N TRP A 3 -10.87 -5.29 -15.55
CA TRP A 3 -10.50 -5.15 -16.96
C TRP A 3 -9.03 -5.56 -17.21
N LEU A 4 -8.09 -5.07 -16.40
CA LEU A 4 -6.67 -5.47 -16.46
C LEU A 4 -6.52 -6.98 -16.25
N ALA A 5 -7.18 -7.50 -15.21
CA ALA A 5 -7.19 -8.93 -14.92
C ALA A 5 -7.76 -9.81 -16.06
N LYS A 6 -8.56 -9.22 -16.97
CA LYS A 6 -9.21 -9.95 -18.06
C LYS A 6 -8.43 -9.89 -19.37
N LEU A 7 -7.64 -8.84 -19.58
CA LEU A 7 -7.11 -8.51 -20.91
C LEU A 7 -5.60 -8.23 -20.94
N GLU A 8 -4.99 -7.89 -19.81
CA GLU A 8 -3.58 -7.48 -19.74
C GLU A 8 -2.78 -8.22 -18.66
N GLN A 9 -3.40 -9.16 -17.94
CA GLN A 9 -2.70 -9.97 -16.93
C GLN A 9 -2.07 -11.19 -17.57
N GLU A 10 -0.75 -11.31 -17.44
CA GLU A 10 0.00 -12.49 -17.91
C GLU A 10 -0.14 -13.67 -16.92
N PRO A 11 0.08 -14.93 -17.36
CA PRO A 11 -0.18 -16.12 -16.55
C PRO A 11 0.63 -16.22 -15.25
N ASP A 12 1.81 -15.59 -15.21
CA ASP A 12 2.71 -15.54 -14.06
C ASP A 12 2.52 -14.29 -13.18
N GLU A 13 1.61 -13.38 -13.56
CA GLU A 13 1.31 -12.18 -12.81
C GLU A 13 0.27 -12.39 -11.73
N LYS A 14 0.45 -11.71 -10.61
CA LYS A 14 -0.53 -11.64 -9.53
C LYS A 14 -1.70 -10.73 -9.92
N PRO A 15 -2.86 -10.86 -9.26
CA PRO A 15 -3.98 -9.95 -9.46
C PRO A 15 -3.54 -8.48 -9.38
N PRO A 16 -4.09 -7.60 -10.24
CA PRO A 16 -3.59 -6.24 -10.36
C PRO A 16 -3.94 -5.41 -9.12
N LEU A 17 -2.94 -4.71 -8.60
CA LEU A 17 -3.06 -3.84 -7.44
C LEU A 17 -3.28 -2.40 -7.88
N GLY A 18 -4.33 -1.75 -7.35
CA GLY A 18 -4.58 -0.34 -7.59
C GLY A 18 -3.89 0.47 -6.49
N ILE A 19 -3.06 1.46 -6.85
CA ILE A 19 -2.50 2.40 -5.88
C ILE A 19 -2.91 3.81 -6.27
N ILE A 20 -3.56 4.52 -5.36
CA ILE A 20 -3.91 5.94 -5.51
C ILE A 20 -2.98 6.76 -4.62
N LEU A 21 -2.25 7.70 -5.21
CA LEU A 21 -1.32 8.59 -4.50
C LEU A 21 -1.93 9.99 -4.33
N CYS A 22 -2.10 10.43 -3.07
CA CYS A 22 -2.67 11.74 -2.73
C CYS A 22 -1.61 12.70 -2.16
N THR A 23 -1.71 14.01 -2.50
CA THR A 23 -0.75 15.07 -2.10
C THR A 23 -0.85 15.56 -0.67
N GLY A 24 -1.93 15.24 0.08
CA GLY A 24 -2.07 15.74 1.45
C GLY A 24 -3.43 15.56 2.15
N LYS A 25 -3.33 15.09 3.40
CA LYS A 25 -4.23 15.17 4.59
C LYS A 25 -5.73 15.47 4.41
N ARG A 26 -6.49 14.48 3.97
CA ARG A 26 -7.77 14.17 4.65
C ARG A 26 -7.79 12.69 4.97
N GLN A 27 -7.24 12.33 6.13
CA GLN A 27 -7.18 10.95 6.63
C GLN A 27 -8.58 10.30 6.60
N GLU A 28 -9.63 11.04 6.99
CA GLU A 28 -11.03 10.62 6.84
C GLU A 28 -11.43 10.29 5.40
N GLN A 29 -10.96 11.06 4.42
CA GLN A 29 -11.25 10.76 3.00
C GLN A 29 -10.44 9.58 2.49
N ILE A 30 -9.21 9.38 2.99
CA ILE A 30 -8.38 8.22 2.65
C ILE A 30 -9.02 6.95 3.21
N GLU A 31 -9.43 6.94 4.48
CA GLU A 31 -10.13 5.83 5.13
C GLU A 31 -11.48 5.52 4.46
N LEU A 32 -12.21 6.53 4.00
CA LEU A 32 -13.45 6.35 3.24
C LEU A 32 -13.20 5.82 1.81
N LEU A 33 -12.06 6.16 1.21
CA LEU A 33 -11.64 5.73 -0.13
C LEU A 33 -10.87 4.40 -0.14
N GLU A 34 -10.52 3.85 1.02
CA GLU A 34 -10.24 2.42 1.18
C GLU A 34 -11.54 1.67 0.92
N LEU A 35 -11.90 1.62 -0.38
CA LEU A 35 -13.14 1.10 -0.93
C LEU A 35 -13.24 -0.37 -0.52
N GLY A 36 -13.93 -0.62 0.60
CA GLY A 36 -14.07 -1.92 1.22
C GLY A 36 -14.41 -2.99 0.19
N GLY A 37 -13.44 -3.88 -0.04
CA GLY A 37 -13.58 -5.07 -0.89
C GLY A 37 -12.93 -5.00 -2.28
N ASN A 38 -12.25 -3.92 -2.68
CA ASN A 38 -11.45 -3.88 -3.91
C ASN A 38 -9.95 -3.80 -3.58
N ASP A 39 -9.08 -4.42 -4.40
CA ASP A 39 -7.60 -4.39 -4.32
C ASP A 39 -7.01 -2.98 -4.62
N ILE A 40 -7.59 -1.93 -4.05
CA ILE A 40 -7.19 -0.53 -4.24
C ILE A 40 -6.68 0.00 -2.90
N HIS A 41 -5.40 0.39 -2.90
CA HIS A 41 -4.74 1.02 -1.76
C HIS A 41 -4.57 2.51 -2.02
N VAL A 42 -4.97 3.33 -1.05
CA VAL A 42 -4.76 4.77 -1.10
C VAL A 42 -3.60 5.12 -0.18
N ALA A 43 -2.61 5.86 -0.69
CA ALA A 43 -1.43 6.26 0.06
C ALA A 43 -1.12 7.75 -0.16
N GLU A 44 -0.51 8.37 0.83
CA GLU A 44 0.05 9.72 0.68
C GLU A 44 1.44 9.63 0.04
N TYR A 45 1.75 10.54 -0.89
CA TYR A 45 3.08 10.64 -1.46
C TYR A 45 3.80 11.90 -0.97
N PHE A 46 5.10 11.75 -0.72
CA PHE A 46 5.95 12.88 -0.37
C PHE A 46 6.34 13.64 -1.63
N THR A 47 5.98 14.93 -1.69
CA THR A 47 6.40 15.84 -2.77
C THR A 47 7.87 16.23 -2.66
N VAL A 48 8.45 16.09 -1.46
CA VAL A 48 9.87 16.33 -1.17
C VAL A 48 10.43 15.12 -0.44
N LEU A 49 11.55 14.60 -0.92
CA LEU A 49 12.23 13.47 -0.29
C LEU A 49 12.74 13.89 1.11
N PRO A 50 12.37 13.19 2.19
CA PRO A 50 12.91 13.47 3.51
C PRO A 50 14.42 13.16 3.57
N PRO A 51 15.15 13.69 4.57
CA PRO A 51 16.56 13.36 4.75
C PRO A 51 16.79 11.85 4.80
N LYS A 52 17.87 11.38 4.16
CA LYS A 52 18.19 9.95 4.02
C LYS A 52 18.06 9.17 5.33
N LYS A 53 18.64 9.70 6.42
CA LYS A 53 18.63 9.05 7.73
C LYS A 53 17.20 8.81 8.26
N MET A 54 16.32 9.80 8.11
CA MET A 54 14.93 9.71 8.54
C MET A 54 14.14 8.69 7.70
N LEU A 55 14.41 8.65 6.39
CA LEU A 55 13.78 7.66 5.50
C LEU A 55 14.23 6.24 5.87
N GLU A 56 15.53 6.04 6.13
CA GLU A 56 16.09 4.75 6.54
C GLU A 56 15.47 4.27 7.86
N GLU A 57 15.41 5.12 8.88
CA GLU A 57 14.79 4.81 10.18
C GLU A 57 13.32 4.40 9.99
N ARG A 58 12.54 5.19 9.25
CA ARG A 58 11.11 4.91 9.02
C ARG A 58 10.88 3.62 8.23
N LEU A 59 11.71 3.32 7.23
CA LEU A 59 11.61 2.06 6.48
C LEU A 59 11.92 0.86 7.36
N GLN A 60 12.96 0.94 8.20
CA GLN A 60 13.30 -0.12 9.15
C GLN A 60 12.15 -0.39 10.12
N GLU A 61 11.55 0.66 10.68
CA GLU A 61 10.36 0.56 11.53
C GLU A 61 9.21 -0.15 10.80
N MET A 62 8.89 0.27 9.57
CA MET A 62 7.80 -0.34 8.79
C MET A 62 8.04 -1.82 8.48
N VAL A 63 9.28 -2.21 8.14
CA VAL A 63 9.64 -3.62 7.91
C VAL A 63 9.47 -4.45 9.18
N LEU A 64 9.90 -3.94 10.33
CA LEU A 64 9.72 -4.63 11.62
C LEU A 64 8.24 -4.84 11.94
N GLN A 65 7.40 -3.83 11.73
CA GLN A 65 5.96 -3.95 11.95
C GLN A 65 5.30 -4.94 10.98
N ALA A 66 5.68 -4.91 9.70
CA ALA A 66 5.17 -5.84 8.70
C ALA A 66 5.51 -7.30 9.05
N ARG A 67 6.74 -7.56 9.49
CA ARG A 67 7.17 -8.91 9.94
C ARG A 67 6.33 -9.39 11.12
N LYS A 68 6.17 -8.57 12.16
CA LYS A 68 5.32 -8.91 13.33
C LYS A 68 3.88 -9.24 12.93
N ARG A 69 3.29 -8.49 11.98
CA ARG A 69 1.94 -8.76 11.48
C ARG A 69 1.83 -10.11 10.76
N ILE A 70 2.86 -10.51 10.02
CA ILE A 70 2.89 -11.80 9.32
C ILE A 70 3.05 -12.94 10.32
N GLU A 71 3.98 -12.82 11.27
CA GLU A 71 4.19 -13.80 12.35
C GLU A 71 2.90 -14.03 13.16
N ASN A 72 2.23 -12.95 13.59
CA ASN A 72 0.96 -13.05 14.32
C ASN A 72 -0.18 -13.67 13.48
N LYS A 73 -0.10 -13.62 12.14
CA LYS A 73 -1.07 -14.25 11.23
C LYS A 73 -0.80 -15.73 11.00
N SER A 74 0.45 -16.18 11.18
CA SER A 74 0.83 -17.60 11.06
C SER A 74 0.54 -18.42 12.33
N GLU A 75 0.27 -17.76 13.45
CA GLU A 75 -0.08 -18.41 14.73
C GLU A 75 -1.61 -18.57 14.93
N GLN A 76 -2.42 -18.25 13.93
CA GLN A 76 -3.89 -18.39 13.92
C GLN A 76 -4.37 -19.42 12.91
#